data_AF-A0AB39BL07-F1
#
_entry.id   AF-A0AB39BL07-F1
#
_cell.length_a   1.000
_cell.length_b   1.000
_cell.length_c   1.000
_cell.angle_alpha   90.00
_cell.angle_beta   90.00
_cell.angle_gamma   90.00
#
_symmetry.space_group_name_H-M   'P 1'
#
loop_
_entity.id
_entity.type
_entity.pdbx_description
1 polymer ?
#
loop_
_entity_poly.entity_id
_entity_poly.type
_entity_poly.pdbx_seq_one_letter_code
_entity_poly.pdbx_strand_id
1 'polypeptide(L)'
;MTFSDIIQAAAVIAAVGAAIIALVISAKDRKNTRDIAADDRREALRQAHLMFELDALVKLSENMNRGGSADVDESARMGIEALTLTGPLAPDRLPKLWAEKIGDDNKLRAAMADPEMPRYKRDALEVQLAVSAVLAEVRDSTTRR
;
A
#
# COMPACT_ATOMS: atom_id res chain seq x y z
N MET A 1 -26.05 65.71 -0.46
CA MET A 1 -25.91 64.33 -0.95
C MET A 1 -27.01 64.12 -1.97
N THR A 2 -26.67 63.88 -3.23
CA THR A 2 -27.65 63.66 -4.30
C THR A 2 -28.11 62.20 -4.29
N PHE A 3 -29.29 61.93 -4.86
CA PHE A 3 -29.80 60.56 -5.00
C PHE A 3 -28.82 59.64 -5.77
N SER A 4 -28.05 60.22 -6.69
CA SER A 4 -26.97 59.54 -7.42
C SER A 4 -25.85 59.04 -6.50
N ASP A 5 -25.42 59.86 -5.53
CA ASP A 5 -24.33 59.51 -4.60
C ASP A 5 -24.70 58.30 -3.72
N ILE A 6 -25.97 58.23 -3.30
CA ILE A 6 -26.51 57.14 -2.49
C ILE A 6 -26.53 55.83 -3.28
N ILE A 7 -26.96 55.88 -4.55
CA ILE A 7 -26.96 54.71 -5.44
C ILE A 7 -25.53 54.22 -5.69
N GLN A 8 -24.59 55.13 -5.94
CA GLN A 8 -23.19 54.77 -6.14
C GLN A 8 -22.59 54.12 -4.89
N ALA A 9 -22.83 54.69 -3.70
CA ALA A 9 -22.36 54.11 -2.45
C ALA A 9 -22.95 52.71 -2.20
N ALA A 10 -24.26 52.53 -2.43
CA ALA A 10 -24.92 51.22 -2.31
C ALA A 10 -24.34 50.19 -3.28
N ALA A 11 -24.07 50.58 -4.54
CA ALA A 11 -23.46 49.72 -5.54
C ALA A 11 -22.05 49.27 -5.14
N VAL A 12 -21.22 50.18 -4.59
CA VAL A 12 -19.87 49.85 -4.12
C VAL A 12 -19.93 48.87 -2.94
N ILE A 13 -20.82 49.09 -1.97
CA ILE A 13 -20.99 48.17 -0.83
C ILE A 13 -21.42 46.79 -1.31
N ALA A 14 -22.38 46.72 -2.25
CA ALA A 14 -22.83 45.46 -2.82
C ALA A 14 -21.69 44.73 -3.58
N ALA A 15 -20.89 45.45 -4.36
CA ALA A 15 -19.76 44.89 -5.09
C ALA A 15 -18.68 44.34 -4.13
N VAL A 16 -18.36 45.05 -3.06
CA VAL A 16 -17.42 44.58 -2.03
C VAL A 16 -17.98 43.35 -1.31
N GLY A 17 -19.26 43.36 -0.95
CA GLY A 17 -19.93 42.21 -0.34
C GLY A 17 -19.87 40.97 -1.24
N ALA A 18 -20.16 41.13 -2.53
CA ALA A 18 -20.07 40.06 -3.51
C ALA A 18 -18.62 39.54 -3.67
N ALA A 19 -17.63 40.43 -3.69
CA ALA A 19 -16.22 40.05 -3.79
C ALA A 19 -15.76 39.22 -2.58
N ILE A 20 -16.16 39.60 -1.36
CA ILE A 20 -15.84 38.86 -0.15
C ILE A 20 -16.48 37.46 -0.19
N ILE A 21 -17.77 37.37 -0.56
CA ILE A 21 -18.47 36.08 -0.67
C ILE A 21 -17.78 35.18 -1.71
N ALA A 22 -17.42 35.73 -2.86
CA ALA A 22 -16.71 34.99 -3.91
C ALA A 22 -15.36 34.45 -3.41
N LEU A 23 -14.59 35.24 -2.65
CA LEU A 23 -13.33 34.80 -2.06
C LEU A 23 -13.53 33.68 -1.03
N VAL A 24 -14.54 33.80 -0.17
CA VAL A 24 -14.85 32.77 0.84
C VAL A 24 -15.28 31.47 0.18
N ILE A 25 -16.16 31.52 -0.82
CA ILE A 25 -16.60 30.33 -1.56
C ILE A 25 -15.39 29.71 -2.29
N SER A 26 -14.58 30.51 -2.97
CA SER A 26 -13.40 30.02 -3.68
C SER A 26 -12.37 29.37 -2.74
N ALA A 27 -12.14 29.96 -1.56
CA ALA A 27 -11.24 29.39 -0.57
C ALA A 27 -11.79 28.07 0.01
N LYS A 28 -13.08 28.01 0.30
CA LYS A 28 -13.75 26.80 0.79
C LYS A 28 -13.75 25.69 -0.25
N ASP A 29 -14.03 26.03 -1.51
CA ASP A 29 -14.03 25.08 -2.62
C ASP A 29 -12.64 24.50 -2.85
N ARG A 30 -11.60 25.36 -2.91
CA ARG A 30 -10.20 24.90 -3.00
C ARG A 30 -9.80 23.97 -1.87
N LYS A 31 -10.25 24.23 -0.64
CA LYS A 31 -9.98 23.33 0.49
C LYS A 31 -10.70 22.00 0.28
N ASN A 32 -11.98 22.03 -0.05
CA ASN A 32 -12.79 20.83 -0.26
C ASN A 32 -12.24 19.96 -1.40
N THR A 33 -11.85 20.55 -2.54
CA THR A 33 -11.23 19.81 -3.65
C THR A 33 -9.91 19.16 -3.23
N ARG A 34 -9.11 19.81 -2.37
CA ARG A 34 -7.86 19.22 -1.86
C ARG A 34 -8.13 18.06 -0.93
N ASP A 35 -9.14 18.18 -0.07
CA ASP A 35 -9.53 17.14 0.86
C ASP A 35 -10.06 15.92 0.07
N ILE A 36 -10.96 16.14 -0.89
CA ILE A 36 -11.46 15.07 -1.79
C ILE A 36 -10.31 14.42 -2.57
N ALA A 37 -9.41 15.21 -3.15
CA ALA A 37 -8.27 14.66 -3.89
C ALA A 37 -7.29 13.88 -2.99
N ALA A 38 -7.19 14.23 -1.70
CA ALA A 38 -6.40 13.46 -0.74
C ALA A 38 -7.09 12.13 -0.40
N ASP A 39 -8.42 12.15 -0.22
CA ASP A 39 -9.24 10.97 0.04
C ASP A 39 -9.19 9.99 -1.14
N ASP A 40 -9.38 10.49 -2.36
CA ASP A 40 -9.32 9.68 -3.59
C ASP A 40 -7.95 9.02 -3.75
N ARG A 41 -6.85 9.73 -3.44
CA ARG A 41 -5.51 9.13 -3.47
C ARG A 41 -5.35 8.04 -2.42
N ARG A 42 -5.88 8.24 -1.21
CA ARG A 42 -5.83 7.23 -0.14
C ARG A 42 -6.59 5.97 -0.54
N GLU A 43 -7.79 6.14 -1.10
CA GLU A 43 -8.60 5.00 -1.55
C GLU A 43 -7.99 4.30 -2.77
N ALA A 44 -7.45 5.05 -3.73
CA ALA A 44 -6.73 4.47 -4.87
C ALA A 44 -5.50 3.65 -4.44
N LEU A 45 -4.73 4.13 -3.47
CA LEU A 45 -3.60 3.38 -2.90
C LEU A 45 -4.06 2.12 -2.18
N ARG A 46 -5.14 2.22 -1.39
CA ARG A 46 -5.75 1.06 -0.71
C ARG A 46 -6.24 0.02 -1.73
N GLN A 47 -6.93 0.45 -2.78
CA GLN A 47 -7.41 -0.43 -3.84
C GLN A 47 -6.24 -1.09 -4.59
N ALA A 48 -5.20 -0.34 -4.94
CA ALA A 48 -4.01 -0.89 -5.59
C ALA A 48 -3.32 -1.94 -4.71
N HIS A 49 -3.22 -1.68 -3.40
CA HIS A 49 -2.67 -2.64 -2.45
C HIS A 49 -3.51 -3.92 -2.36
N LEU A 50 -4.84 -3.81 -2.27
CA LEU A 50 -5.73 -4.97 -2.25
C LEU A 50 -5.67 -5.79 -3.55
N MET A 51 -5.56 -5.13 -4.70
CA MET A 51 -5.40 -5.82 -5.99
C MET A 51 -4.06 -6.57 -6.08
N PHE A 52 -2.99 -6.00 -5.53
CA PHE A 52 -1.70 -6.68 -5.40
C PHE A 52 -1.79 -7.91 -4.48
N GLU A 53 -2.41 -7.77 -3.29
CA GLU A 53 -2.62 -8.90 -2.37
C GLU A 53 -3.45 -10.01 -3.04
N LEU A 54 -4.50 -9.63 -3.78
CA LEU A 54 -5.36 -10.58 -4.49
C LEU A 54 -4.58 -11.36 -5.56
N ASP A 55 -3.76 -10.70 -6.37
CA ASP A 55 -2.93 -11.35 -7.39
C ASP A 55 -1.93 -12.33 -6.76
N ALA A 56 -1.28 -11.94 -5.67
CA ALA A 56 -0.37 -12.82 -4.93
C ALA A 56 -1.10 -14.04 -4.34
N LEU A 57 -2.31 -13.85 -3.79
CA LEU A 57 -3.14 -14.93 -3.25
C LEU A 57 -3.64 -15.89 -4.34
N VAL A 58 -4.02 -15.38 -5.51
CA VAL A 58 -4.45 -16.21 -6.65
C VAL A 58 -3.27 -17.09 -7.10
N LYS A 59 -2.09 -16.50 -7.30
CA LYS A 59 -0.88 -17.24 -7.68
C LYS A 59 -0.49 -18.28 -6.63
N LEU A 60 -0.59 -17.93 -5.35
CA LEU A 60 -0.28 -18.85 -4.26
C LEU A 60 -1.28 -20.01 -4.23
N SER A 61 -2.56 -19.73 -4.44
CA SER A 61 -3.60 -20.75 -4.55
C SER A 61 -3.34 -21.69 -5.72
N GLU A 62 -3.01 -21.16 -6.90
CA GLU A 62 -2.62 -21.97 -8.05
C GLU A 62 -1.40 -22.84 -7.77
N ASN A 63 -0.35 -22.28 -7.18
CA ASN A 63 0.86 -23.00 -6.80
C ASN A 63 0.54 -24.16 -5.84
N MET A 64 -0.29 -23.93 -4.82
CA MET A 64 -0.70 -24.97 -3.89
C MET A 64 -1.60 -26.04 -4.54
N ASN A 65 -2.50 -25.63 -5.45
CA ASN A 65 -3.43 -26.51 -6.14
C ASN A 65 -2.78 -27.37 -7.23
N ARG A 66 -1.62 -26.97 -7.77
CA ARG A 66 -0.85 -27.81 -8.72
C ARG A 66 -0.37 -29.11 -8.07
N GLY A 67 -0.39 -29.22 -6.74
CA GLY A 67 0.03 -30.41 -6.02
C GLY A 67 1.55 -30.60 -6.06
N GLY A 68 2.10 -31.33 -5.09
CA GLY A 68 3.54 -31.59 -5.06
C GLY A 68 3.96 -32.36 -6.32
N SER A 69 4.80 -31.75 -7.15
CA SER A 69 5.37 -32.41 -8.31
C SER A 69 6.26 -33.58 -7.86
N ALA A 70 6.14 -34.73 -8.52
CA ALA A 70 7.07 -35.85 -8.31
C ALA A 70 8.49 -35.50 -8.84
N ASP A 71 8.60 -34.47 -9.68
CA ASP A 71 9.86 -33.86 -10.06
C ASP A 71 10.38 -32.99 -8.90
N VAL A 72 11.56 -33.35 -8.39
CA VAL A 72 12.23 -32.69 -7.27
C VAL A 72 12.57 -31.23 -7.61
N ASP A 73 12.95 -30.95 -8.85
CA ASP A 73 13.31 -29.59 -9.28
C ASP A 73 12.08 -28.70 -9.37
N GLU A 74 10.97 -29.23 -9.88
CA GLU A 74 9.71 -28.51 -9.91
C GLU A 74 9.15 -28.26 -8.50
N SER A 75 9.18 -29.27 -7.63
CA SER A 75 8.78 -29.10 -6.23
C SER A 75 9.64 -28.06 -5.50
N ALA A 76 10.95 -27.99 -5.80
CA ALA A 76 11.83 -26.96 -5.26
C ALA A 76 11.46 -25.57 -5.77
N ARG A 77 11.21 -25.41 -7.08
CA ARG A 77 10.76 -24.13 -7.67
C ARG A 77 9.45 -23.66 -7.06
N MET A 78 8.46 -24.56 -6.96
CA MET A 78 7.16 -24.26 -6.37
C MET A 78 7.29 -23.81 -4.91
N GLY A 79 8.16 -24.45 -4.13
CA GLY A 79 8.41 -24.07 -2.74
C GLY A 79 9.00 -22.66 -2.59
N ILE A 80 9.89 -22.25 -3.49
CA ILE A 80 10.47 -20.90 -3.52
C ILE A 80 9.42 -19.87 -3.94
N GLU A 81 8.62 -20.20 -4.96
CA GLU A 81 7.52 -19.33 -5.39
C GLU A 81 6.51 -19.13 -4.25
N ALA A 82 6.13 -20.20 -3.55
CA ALA A 82 5.24 -20.13 -2.40
C ALA A 82 5.80 -19.26 -1.27
N LEU A 83 7.11 -19.37 -0.96
CA LEU A 83 7.78 -18.51 0.00
C LEU A 83 7.68 -17.03 -0.42
N THR A 84 8.03 -16.75 -1.67
CA THR A 84 8.08 -15.38 -2.23
C THR A 84 6.70 -14.74 -2.30
N LEU A 85 5.64 -15.53 -2.56
CA LEU A 85 4.26 -15.04 -2.56
C LEU A 85 3.70 -14.88 -1.15
N THR A 86 4.12 -15.72 -0.19
CA THR A 86 3.67 -15.63 1.20
C THR A 86 4.28 -14.42 1.90
N GLY A 87 5.52 -14.05 1.59
CA GLY A 87 6.23 -12.94 2.24
C GLY A 87 5.49 -11.60 2.25
N PRO A 88 5.08 -11.07 1.09
CA PRO A 88 4.29 -9.85 0.98
C PRO A 88 2.93 -9.90 1.64
N LEU A 89 2.36 -11.11 1.76
CA LEU A 89 1.08 -11.35 2.41
C LEU A 89 1.30 -11.39 3.91
N ALA A 90 0.99 -10.28 4.56
CA ALA A 90 1.12 -10.09 6.00
C ALA A 90 0.53 -11.26 6.82
N PRO A 91 1.01 -11.50 8.07
CA PRO A 91 0.49 -12.57 8.93
C PRO A 91 -1.02 -12.46 9.19
N ASP A 92 -1.58 -11.27 9.05
CA ASP A 92 -3.01 -10.96 9.13
C ASP A 92 -3.84 -11.59 8.00
N ARG A 93 -3.24 -11.89 6.83
CA ARG A 93 -3.89 -12.60 5.72
C ARG A 93 -3.71 -14.12 5.81
N LEU A 94 -2.49 -14.57 6.10
CA LEU A 94 -2.10 -15.98 6.07
C LEU A 94 -1.37 -16.40 7.35
N PRO A 95 -2.00 -16.34 8.53
CA PRO A 95 -1.30 -16.43 9.82
C PRO A 95 -0.52 -17.73 10.00
N LYS A 96 -1.13 -18.86 9.64
CA LYS A 96 -0.50 -20.19 9.77
C LYS A 96 0.66 -20.36 8.80
N LEU A 97 0.38 -20.15 7.50
CA LEU A 97 1.37 -20.35 6.45
C LEU A 97 2.55 -19.38 6.59
N TRP A 98 2.28 -18.12 6.98
CA TRP A 98 3.31 -17.12 7.21
C TRP A 98 4.22 -17.52 8.38
N ALA A 99 3.67 -17.96 9.51
CA ALA A 99 4.47 -18.42 10.65
C ALA A 99 5.32 -19.67 10.30
N GLU A 100 4.75 -20.59 9.51
CA GLU A 100 5.44 -21.80 9.07
C GLU A 100 6.58 -21.50 8.08
N LYS A 101 6.32 -20.71 7.05
CA LYS A 101 7.23 -20.48 5.92
C LYS A 101 8.17 -19.30 6.11
N ILE A 102 7.68 -18.20 6.69
CA ILE A 102 8.42 -16.94 6.85
C ILE A 102 8.88 -16.83 8.31
N GLY A 103 7.96 -16.63 9.24
CA GLY A 103 8.29 -16.33 10.64
C GLY A 103 8.99 -14.99 10.79
N ASP A 104 9.74 -14.79 11.87
CA ASP A 104 10.50 -13.56 12.06
C ASP A 104 11.81 -13.53 11.25
N ASP A 105 12.38 -12.34 11.07
CA ASP A 105 13.65 -12.17 10.35
C ASP A 105 14.79 -12.98 10.98
N ASN A 106 14.75 -13.24 12.28
CA ASN A 106 15.73 -14.07 12.98
C ASN A 106 15.67 -15.52 12.51
N LYS A 107 14.46 -16.09 12.35
CA LYS A 107 14.26 -17.43 11.81
C LYS A 107 14.83 -17.56 10.40
N LEU A 108 14.60 -16.55 9.54
CA LEU A 108 15.15 -16.55 8.18
C LEU A 108 16.68 -16.47 8.19
N ARG A 109 17.27 -15.59 9.02
CA ARG A 109 18.73 -15.48 9.17
C ARG A 109 19.35 -16.75 9.74
N ALA A 110 18.70 -17.38 10.72
CA ALA A 110 19.14 -18.64 11.29
C ALA A 110 19.10 -19.76 10.25
N ALA A 111 18.05 -19.81 9.43
CA ALA A 111 17.94 -20.77 8.33
C ALA A 111 19.05 -20.54 7.27
N MET A 112 19.38 -19.29 6.94
CA MET A 112 20.49 -18.98 6.02
C MET A 112 21.87 -19.41 6.54
N ALA A 113 22.04 -19.52 7.86
CA ALA A 113 23.29 -19.92 8.48
C ALA A 113 23.53 -21.45 8.44
N ASP A 114 22.54 -22.23 8.02
CA ASP A 114 22.67 -23.68 7.84
C ASP A 114 23.71 -24.02 6.75
N PRO A 115 24.83 -24.68 7.09
CA PRO A 115 25.88 -25.04 6.14
C PRO A 115 25.41 -26.00 5.03
N GLU A 116 24.40 -26.82 5.32
CA GLU A 116 23.86 -27.81 4.39
C GLU A 116 22.83 -27.19 3.43
N MET A 117 22.44 -25.93 3.65
CA MET A 117 21.42 -25.28 2.82
C MET A 117 21.91 -25.05 1.38
N PRO A 118 21.17 -25.54 0.37
CA PRO A 118 21.47 -25.25 -1.02
C PRO A 118 21.53 -23.75 -1.30
N ARG A 119 22.48 -23.34 -2.15
CA ARG A 119 22.71 -21.92 -2.47
C ARG A 119 21.43 -21.19 -2.91
N TYR A 120 20.65 -21.80 -3.80
CA TYR A 120 19.42 -21.20 -4.30
C TYR A 120 18.37 -20.91 -3.20
N LYS A 121 18.35 -21.70 -2.11
CA LYS A 121 17.46 -21.43 -0.96
C LYS A 121 17.97 -20.24 -0.15
N ARG A 122 19.29 -20.13 0.04
CA ARG A 122 19.90 -18.96 0.69
C ARG A 122 19.61 -17.67 -0.07
N ASP A 123 19.76 -17.70 -1.40
CA ASP A 123 19.44 -16.56 -2.26
C ASP A 123 17.94 -16.16 -2.12
N ALA A 124 17.03 -17.14 -2.08
CA ALA A 124 15.60 -16.89 -1.86
C ALA A 124 15.30 -16.29 -0.47
N LEU A 125 15.97 -16.76 0.58
CA LEU A 125 15.82 -16.21 1.94
C LEU A 125 16.37 -14.77 2.03
N GLU A 126 17.46 -14.47 1.35
CA GLU A 126 18.02 -13.11 1.27
C GLU A 126 17.02 -12.15 0.60
N VAL A 127 16.43 -12.56 -0.54
CA VAL A 127 15.38 -11.78 -1.21
C VAL A 127 14.18 -11.59 -0.27
N GLN A 128 13.77 -12.62 0.46
CA GLN A 128 12.65 -12.52 1.38
C GLN A 128 12.92 -11.54 2.53
N LEU A 129 14.14 -11.51 3.07
CA LEU A 129 14.55 -10.51 4.07
C LEU A 129 14.51 -9.08 3.50
N ALA A 130 14.94 -8.89 2.25
CA ALA A 130 14.84 -7.60 1.58
C ALA A 130 13.39 -7.15 1.39
N VAL A 131 12.50 -8.08 1.01
CA VAL A 131 11.05 -7.84 0.91
C VAL A 131 10.48 -7.44 2.27
N SER A 132 10.79 -8.18 3.34
CA SER A 132 10.35 -7.86 4.71
C SER A 132 10.79 -6.45 5.14
N ALA A 133 12.03 -6.06 4.83
CA ALA A 133 12.55 -4.73 5.15
C ALA A 133 11.80 -3.61 4.41
N VAL A 134 11.55 -3.77 3.11
CA VAL A 134 10.77 -2.81 2.31
C VAL A 134 9.34 -2.69 2.85
N LEU A 135 8.70 -3.80 3.21
CA LEU A 135 7.35 -3.78 3.77
C LEU A 135 7.28 -3.09 5.13
N ALA A 136 8.30 -3.29 5.97
CA ALA A 136 8.41 -2.58 7.24
C ALA A 136 8.52 -1.06 7.02
N GLU A 137 9.33 -0.62 6.06
CA GLU A 137 9.45 0.80 5.69
C GLU A 137 8.14 1.37 5.15
N VAL A 138 7.44 0.64 4.29
CA VAL A 138 6.13 1.04 3.75
C VAL A 138 5.11 1.20 4.89
N ARG A 139 5.06 0.28 5.86
CA ARG A 139 4.16 0.37 7.02
C ARG A 139 4.49 1.57 7.89
N ASP A 140 5.75 1.77 8.24
CA ASP A 140 6.21 2.89 9.06
C ASP A 140 5.89 4.25 8.39
N SER A 141 6.08 4.35 7.07
CA SER A 141 5.77 5.56 6.30
C SER A 141 4.27 5.87 6.26
N THR A 142 3.43 4.85 6.41
CA THR A 142 1.96 4.98 6.43
C THR A 142 1.46 5.36 7.83
N THR A 143 2.13 4.92 8.90
CA THR A 143 1.75 5.26 10.29
C THR A 143 2.22 6.66 10.73
N ARG A 144 3.25 7.24 10.09
CA ARG A 144 3.78 8.58 10.42
C ARG A 144 3.10 9.75 9.69
N ARG A 145 2.05 9.50 8.91
CA ARG A 145 1.25 10.55 8.24
C ARG A 145 -0.10 10.71 8.90
#